data_AF-A0A2C9VWY0-F1
#
_entry.id   AF-A0A2C9VWY0-F1
#
_cell.length_a   1.000
_cell.length_b   1.000
_cell.length_c   1.000
_cell.angle_alpha   90.00
_cell.angle_beta   90.00
_cell.angle_gamma   90.00
#
_symmetry.space_group_name_H-M   'P 1'
#
loop_
_entity.id
_entity.type
_entity.pdbx_description
1 polymer ?
#
loop_
_entity_poly.entity_id
_entity_poly.type
_entity_poly.pdbx_seq_one_letter_code
_entity_poly.pdbx_strand_id
1 'polypeptide(L)'
;MHDESSPVKNVVYISEKDTQHGGNTTLPQLRTVGTRFNLFTGDQTLEKREKSFKVSETPQIHCGFYGENGGFKISDEDKIYMQTCKVVVSTCAFGGGDDLYQPIGMVDTSLQKVCYVAFWDEITSAAQELKGHRIGEDHFIGKWRIVVVRDLPFIDQRLNGKIPKMLGHRLFPHAKFSIWVDSKSQFRRDPLGVLEALLWRTNSVLAISQHGARSNVYEEATAVVKKHKASPEEVEVQLTQYRQDGLPEDKRFNGRKALNEASVIVRKHTPLTNLFMCLWFNEVVRFTSRDQLSFPYVLWRLKLLKDINVFPVCVRKDLVNSMGHISKAKPLIN
;
A
#
# COMPACT_ATOMS: atom_id res chain seq x y z
N MET A 1 17.09 -2.78 -17.54
CA MET A 1 16.70 -4.01 -18.25
C MET A 1 15.20 -4.17 -18.10
N HIS A 2 14.45 -3.77 -19.12
CA HIS A 2 13.04 -4.11 -19.22
C HIS A 2 12.95 -5.63 -19.34
N ASP A 3 12.06 -6.23 -18.57
CA ASP A 3 11.75 -7.64 -18.75
C ASP A 3 10.93 -7.77 -20.04
N GLU A 4 11.62 -8.01 -21.16
CA GLU A 4 11.00 -8.14 -22.49
C GLU A 4 9.95 -9.26 -22.53
N SER A 5 9.98 -10.20 -21.56
CA SER A 5 9.00 -11.28 -21.44
C SER A 5 7.70 -10.86 -20.73
N SER A 6 7.66 -9.71 -20.05
CA SER A 6 6.47 -9.32 -19.30
C SER A 6 5.30 -8.97 -20.24
N PRO A 7 4.10 -9.52 -20.03
CA PRO A 7 2.92 -9.21 -20.86
C PRO A 7 2.37 -7.81 -20.64
N VAL A 8 2.81 -7.10 -19.58
CA VAL A 8 2.44 -5.71 -19.29
C VAL A 8 3.65 -4.83 -19.55
N LYS A 9 3.58 -4.00 -20.59
CA LYS A 9 4.66 -3.08 -21.01
C LYS A 9 4.54 -1.72 -20.33
N ASN A 10 3.32 -1.26 -20.08
CA ASN A 10 3.06 0.00 -19.41
C ASN A 10 1.74 -0.05 -18.61
N VAL A 11 1.53 0.84 -17.65
CA VAL A 11 0.23 0.99 -16.95
C VAL A 11 -0.22 2.43 -17.09
N VAL A 12 -1.44 2.61 -17.60
CA VAL A 12 -2.06 3.93 -17.71
C VAL A 12 -3.01 4.11 -16.53
N TYR A 13 -2.83 5.21 -15.81
CA TYR A 13 -3.66 5.55 -14.66
C TYR A 13 -4.81 6.44 -15.11
N ILE A 14 -6.04 5.99 -14.86
CA ILE A 14 -7.24 6.75 -15.24
C ILE A 14 -7.32 8.02 -14.40
N SER A 15 -7.53 9.15 -15.08
CA SER A 15 -7.78 10.45 -14.48
C SER A 15 -9.19 10.97 -14.80
N GLU A 16 -9.66 11.95 -14.05
CA GLU A 16 -10.96 12.60 -14.25
C GLU A 16 -11.14 13.19 -15.67
N LYS A 17 -10.06 13.68 -16.27
CA LYS A 17 -10.06 14.28 -17.62
C LYS A 17 -10.36 13.23 -18.71
N ASP A 18 -10.02 11.96 -18.48
CA ASP A 18 -10.21 10.87 -19.45
C ASP A 18 -11.69 10.48 -19.59
N THR A 19 -12.52 10.73 -18.57
CA THR A 19 -13.95 10.42 -18.58
C THR A 19 -14.85 11.50 -19.18
N GLN A 20 -14.33 12.70 -19.46
CA GLN A 20 -15.12 13.80 -20.04
C GLN A 20 -15.36 13.65 -21.56
N HIS A 21 -14.71 12.70 -22.24
CA HIS A 21 -14.86 12.45 -23.68
C HIS A 21 -16.01 11.49 -24.06
N GLY A 22 -16.91 11.16 -23.13
CA GLY A 22 -18.02 10.25 -23.37
C GLY A 22 -19.28 10.61 -22.59
N GLY A 23 -20.08 11.53 -23.13
CA GLY A 23 -21.45 11.81 -22.71
C GLY A 23 -21.57 12.83 -21.57
N ASN A 24 -22.40 13.86 -21.80
CA ASN A 24 -22.90 14.78 -20.78
C ASN A 24 -23.64 14.01 -19.69
N THR A 25 -22.88 13.48 -18.73
CA THR A 25 -23.42 12.99 -17.47
C THR A 25 -22.90 13.96 -16.44
N THR A 26 -23.70 14.98 -16.14
CA THR A 26 -23.58 15.77 -14.92
C THR A 26 -23.48 14.76 -13.78
N LEU A 27 -22.28 14.53 -13.22
CA LEU A 27 -22.13 13.68 -12.03
C LEU A 27 -23.07 14.28 -10.99
N PRO A 28 -24.17 13.61 -10.60
CA PRO A 28 -25.01 14.15 -9.57
C PRO A 28 -24.14 14.25 -8.32
N GLN A 29 -24.14 15.43 -7.71
CA GLN A 29 -23.56 15.72 -6.41
C GLN A 29 -24.31 14.96 -5.28
N LEU A 30 -24.64 13.70 -5.50
CA LEU A 30 -25.14 12.80 -4.46
C LEU A 30 -23.92 12.21 -3.74
N ARG A 31 -23.25 13.10 -3.00
CA ARG A 31 -22.24 12.74 -2.01
C ARG A 31 -22.94 11.93 -0.92
N THR A 32 -22.95 10.61 -1.05
CA THR A 32 -23.24 9.75 0.09
C THR A 32 -22.06 9.81 1.04
N VAL A 33 -22.25 10.53 2.13
CA VAL A 33 -21.38 10.50 3.31
C VAL A 33 -21.16 9.03 3.67
N GLY A 34 -19.95 8.51 3.42
CA GLY A 34 -19.57 7.13 3.77
C GLY A 34 -19.18 6.21 2.61
N THR A 35 -19.25 6.62 1.34
CA THR A 35 -18.71 5.79 0.24
C THR A 35 -17.19 5.87 0.16
N ARG A 36 -16.54 4.71 -0.05
CA ARG A 36 -15.08 4.62 -0.25
C ARG A 36 -14.65 4.98 -1.69
N PHE A 37 -15.61 5.23 -2.57
CA PHE A 37 -15.39 5.77 -3.91
C PHE A 37 -15.60 7.29 -3.88
N ASN A 38 -14.59 8.03 -4.32
CA ASN A 38 -14.57 9.49 -4.25
C ASN A 38 -13.63 10.05 -5.32
N LEU A 39 -13.41 11.37 -5.30
CA LEU A 39 -12.52 12.04 -6.26
C LEU A 39 -11.05 11.59 -6.17
N PHE A 40 -10.62 10.86 -5.12
CA PHE A 40 -9.29 10.24 -5.06
C PHE A 40 -9.25 8.92 -5.83
N THR A 41 -10.24 8.04 -5.62
CA THR A 41 -10.23 6.68 -6.18
C THR A 41 -10.94 6.56 -7.52
N GLY A 42 -11.81 7.51 -7.84
CA GLY A 42 -12.77 7.41 -8.93
C GLY A 42 -13.91 6.42 -8.60
N ASP A 43 -14.89 6.34 -9.49
CA ASP A 43 -15.99 5.38 -9.37
C ASP A 43 -15.77 4.17 -10.29
N GLN A 44 -15.38 3.06 -9.67
CA GLN A 44 -15.18 1.79 -10.35
C GLN A 44 -16.41 0.89 -10.12
N THR A 45 -17.12 0.56 -11.19
CA THR A 45 -18.20 -0.44 -11.16
C THR A 45 -17.64 -1.87 -11.08
N LEU A 46 -18.48 -2.85 -10.75
CA LEU A 46 -18.07 -4.27 -10.77
C LEU A 46 -17.64 -4.72 -12.17
N GLU A 47 -18.29 -4.23 -13.23
CA GLU A 47 -17.86 -4.52 -14.60
C GLU A 47 -16.46 -3.96 -14.91
N LYS A 48 -16.20 -2.71 -14.49
CA LYS A 48 -14.86 -2.10 -14.61
C LYS A 48 -13.82 -2.85 -13.78
N ARG A 49 -14.19 -3.34 -12.59
CA ARG A 49 -13.36 -4.22 -11.77
C ARG A 49 -12.99 -5.49 -12.54
N GLU A 50 -13.96 -6.21 -13.09
CA GLU A 50 -13.70 -7.44 -13.87
C GLU A 50 -12.81 -7.17 -15.08
N LYS A 51 -13.05 -6.07 -15.81
CA LYS A 51 -12.19 -5.66 -16.92
C LYS A 51 -10.75 -5.36 -16.47
N SER A 52 -10.54 -4.79 -15.27
CA SER A 52 -9.20 -4.45 -14.77
C SER A 52 -8.29 -5.67 -14.50
N PHE A 53 -8.87 -6.86 -14.32
CA PHE A 53 -8.11 -8.11 -14.21
C PHE A 53 -7.81 -8.76 -15.57
N LYS A 54 -8.39 -8.27 -16.67
CA LYS A 54 -8.05 -8.71 -18.03
C LYS A 54 -6.79 -7.98 -18.48
N VAL A 55 -5.72 -8.73 -18.66
CA VAL A 55 -4.41 -8.15 -18.92
C VAL A 55 -4.21 -7.86 -20.39
N SER A 56 -3.78 -6.64 -20.69
CA SER A 56 -3.30 -6.18 -21.99
C SER A 56 -1.86 -5.68 -21.85
N GLU A 57 -1.23 -5.30 -22.96
CA GLU A 57 0.11 -4.70 -22.91
C GLU A 57 0.14 -3.35 -22.18
N THR A 58 -0.96 -2.59 -22.27
CA THR A 58 -1.10 -1.26 -21.68
C THR A 58 -2.45 -1.13 -20.96
N PRO A 59 -2.65 -1.79 -19.81
CA PRO A 59 -3.88 -1.71 -19.02
C PRO A 59 -4.15 -0.30 -18.51
N GLN A 60 -5.42 0.08 -18.53
CA GLN A 60 -5.93 1.30 -17.91
C GLN A 60 -6.59 0.95 -16.57
N ILE A 61 -6.22 1.64 -15.50
CA ILE A 61 -6.69 1.31 -14.14
C ILE A 61 -6.87 2.55 -13.25
N HIS A 62 -7.96 2.57 -12.47
CA HIS A 62 -8.10 3.48 -11.34
C HIS A 62 -7.07 3.09 -10.26
N CYS A 63 -6.22 4.02 -9.81
CA CYS A 63 -5.14 3.66 -8.87
C CYS A 63 -4.82 4.83 -7.92
N GLY A 64 -5.86 5.40 -7.32
CA GLY A 64 -5.75 6.65 -6.57
C GLY A 64 -5.39 7.85 -7.46
N PHE A 65 -5.42 9.04 -6.87
CA PHE A 65 -5.14 10.32 -7.56
C PHE A 65 -5.97 10.53 -8.83
N TYR A 66 -7.24 10.10 -8.81
CA TYR A 66 -8.13 10.20 -9.97
C TYR A 66 -8.42 11.66 -10.35
N GLY A 67 -8.75 12.50 -9.37
CA GLY A 67 -8.96 13.93 -9.54
C GLY A 67 -7.93 14.75 -8.74
N GLU A 68 -7.58 15.93 -9.25
CA GLU A 68 -6.64 16.86 -8.60
C GLU A 68 -7.18 17.32 -7.23
N ASN A 69 -8.50 17.45 -7.11
CA ASN A 69 -9.22 17.77 -5.87
C ASN A 69 -9.61 16.53 -5.05
N GLY A 70 -9.04 15.36 -5.38
CA GLY A 70 -9.36 14.08 -4.75
C GLY A 70 -8.93 13.93 -3.30
N GLY A 71 -7.96 14.74 -2.86
CA GLY A 71 -7.36 14.64 -1.53
C GLY A 71 -5.96 14.04 -1.56
N PHE A 72 -5.40 13.72 -0.38
CA PHE A 72 -4.02 13.29 -0.17
C PHE A 72 -3.01 14.34 -0.66
N LYS A 73 -3.20 15.60 -0.26
CA LYS A 73 -2.37 16.73 -0.68
C LYS A 73 -1.00 16.68 0.01
N ILE A 74 0.03 16.72 -0.81
CA ILE A 74 1.44 16.81 -0.42
C ILE A 74 1.97 18.17 -0.89
N SER A 75 2.86 18.79 -0.12
CA SER A 75 3.49 20.07 -0.51
C SER A 75 4.32 19.91 -1.79
N ASP A 76 4.49 20.98 -2.56
CA ASP A 76 5.26 20.89 -3.81
C ASP A 76 6.75 20.62 -3.54
N GLU A 77 7.28 21.12 -2.43
CA GLU A 77 8.63 20.80 -1.97
C GLU A 77 8.81 19.30 -1.70
N ASP A 78 7.87 18.70 -0.96
CA ASP A 78 7.89 17.26 -0.68
C ASP A 78 7.74 16.44 -1.98
N LYS A 79 6.87 16.87 -2.91
CA LYS A 79 6.74 16.21 -4.23
C LYS A 79 8.05 16.24 -4.99
N ILE A 80 8.75 17.38 -5.02
CA ILE A 80 10.05 17.53 -5.68
C ILE A 80 11.06 16.59 -5.02
N TYR A 81 11.16 16.58 -3.69
CA TYR A 81 12.03 15.66 -2.97
C TYR A 81 11.72 14.19 -3.31
N MET A 82 10.45 13.80 -3.28
CA MET A 82 10.01 12.43 -3.57
C MET A 82 10.29 11.98 -5.00
N GLN A 83 10.29 12.91 -5.97
CA GLN A 83 10.71 12.64 -7.35
C GLN A 83 12.21 12.35 -7.48
N THR A 84 13.06 12.84 -6.57
CA THR A 84 14.50 12.54 -6.62
C THR A 84 14.82 11.09 -6.24
N CYS A 85 13.96 10.46 -5.45
CA CYS A 85 14.22 9.15 -4.85
C CYS A 85 14.31 8.03 -5.89
N LYS A 86 15.46 7.32 -5.92
CA LYS A 86 15.65 6.11 -6.75
C LYS A 86 15.38 4.82 -5.97
N VAL A 87 15.66 4.83 -4.68
CA VAL A 87 15.30 3.79 -3.71
C VAL A 87 14.69 4.50 -2.50
N VAL A 88 13.60 3.97 -1.98
CA VAL A 88 12.92 4.57 -0.82
C VAL A 88 12.51 3.54 0.22
N VAL A 89 12.82 3.81 1.48
CA VAL A 89 12.16 3.17 2.62
C VAL A 89 11.05 4.11 3.07
N SER A 90 9.83 3.60 3.20
CA SER A 90 8.70 4.41 3.65
C SER A 90 7.88 3.76 4.75
N THR A 91 7.31 4.61 5.59
CA THR A 91 6.34 4.26 6.64
C THR A 91 5.23 5.32 6.70
N CYS A 92 4.13 5.04 7.39
CA CYS A 92 3.15 6.07 7.71
C CYS A 92 2.53 5.87 9.09
N ALA A 93 2.23 6.97 9.76
CA ALA A 93 1.39 6.97 10.95
C ALA A 93 0.34 8.06 10.75
N PHE A 94 -0.92 7.66 10.61
CA PHE A 94 -2.06 8.58 10.53
C PHE A 94 -2.96 8.40 11.76
N GLY A 95 -3.56 9.49 12.23
CA GLY A 95 -4.40 9.52 13.44
C GLY A 95 -3.64 9.42 14.77
N GLY A 96 -2.31 9.62 14.79
CA GLY A 96 -1.48 9.76 15.99
C GLY A 96 -1.27 8.47 16.80
N GLY A 97 -1.46 7.29 16.20
CA GLY A 97 -1.47 6.01 16.93
C GLY A 97 -0.09 5.48 17.33
N ASP A 98 0.95 5.77 16.55
CA ASP A 98 2.29 5.17 16.67
C ASP A 98 3.39 6.24 16.72
N ASP A 99 4.53 5.90 17.32
CA ASP A 99 5.74 6.75 17.33
C ASP A 99 6.65 6.49 16.13
N LEU A 100 7.57 7.43 15.90
CA LEU A 100 8.53 7.37 14.82
C LEU A 100 9.84 6.72 15.26
N TYR A 101 9.94 5.42 15.04
CA TYR A 101 11.17 4.69 15.33
C TYR A 101 12.24 4.97 14.26
N GLN A 102 13.41 5.42 14.71
CA GLN A 102 14.55 5.66 13.81
C GLN A 102 15.06 4.35 13.22
N PRO A 103 15.39 4.30 11.91
CA PRO A 103 16.03 3.15 11.32
C PRO A 103 17.43 2.95 11.89
N ILE A 104 17.77 1.70 12.18
CA ILE A 104 19.06 1.29 12.76
C ILE A 104 19.77 0.29 11.85
N GLY A 105 21.10 0.21 11.97
CA GLY A 105 21.90 -0.73 11.17
C GLY A 105 22.05 -0.35 9.69
N MET A 106 21.86 0.94 9.35
CA MET A 106 22.14 1.48 8.02
C MET A 106 23.61 1.82 7.90
N VAL A 107 24.24 1.53 6.76
CA VAL A 107 25.59 2.01 6.46
C VAL A 107 25.54 3.39 5.81
N ASP A 108 26.59 4.19 5.97
CA ASP A 108 26.63 5.58 5.48
C ASP A 108 26.37 5.70 3.97
N THR A 109 26.89 4.76 3.20
CA THR A 109 26.68 4.73 1.74
C THR A 109 25.22 4.53 1.35
N SER A 110 24.45 3.78 2.15
CA SER A 110 23.01 3.60 1.94
C SER A 110 22.23 4.85 2.35
N LEU A 111 22.64 5.53 3.43
CA LEU A 111 22.02 6.79 3.86
C LEU A 111 22.09 7.88 2.78
N GLN A 112 23.13 7.88 1.95
CA GLN A 112 23.28 8.81 0.83
C GLN A 112 22.49 8.42 -0.43
N LYS A 113 22.12 7.15 -0.58
CA LYS A 113 21.50 6.60 -1.81
C LYS A 113 20.02 6.28 -1.67
N VAL A 114 19.54 6.18 -0.44
CA VAL A 114 18.18 5.74 -0.11
C VAL A 114 17.43 6.85 0.59
N CYS A 115 16.28 7.23 0.06
CA CYS A 115 15.36 8.11 0.75
C CYS A 115 14.67 7.37 1.90
N TYR A 116 14.52 8.02 3.03
CA TYR A 116 13.69 7.54 4.14
C TYR A 116 12.54 8.52 4.33
N VAL A 117 11.30 8.09 4.07
CA VAL A 117 10.13 8.97 4.08
C VAL A 117 9.06 8.46 5.05
N ALA A 118 8.64 9.30 5.99
CA ALA A 118 7.53 9.02 6.90
C ALA A 118 6.34 9.93 6.58
N PHE A 119 5.20 9.33 6.26
CA PHE A 119 3.97 10.07 5.99
C PHE A 119 3.16 10.25 7.27
N TRP A 120 2.85 11.49 7.61
CA TRP A 120 2.00 11.87 8.74
C TRP A 120 0.79 12.65 8.27
N ASP A 121 -0.26 12.68 9.08
CA ASP A 121 -1.34 13.64 8.98
C ASP A 121 -1.17 14.74 10.01
N GLU A 122 -1.98 15.79 9.93
CA GLU A 122 -1.89 16.93 10.86
C GLU A 122 -2.11 16.50 12.32
N ILE A 123 -2.97 15.49 12.55
CA ILE A 123 -3.21 14.90 13.86
C ILE A 123 -1.93 14.26 14.42
N THR A 124 -1.24 13.46 13.61
CA THR A 124 0.00 12.80 14.02
C THR A 124 1.11 13.82 14.23
N SER A 125 1.23 14.82 13.35
CA SER A 125 2.21 15.90 13.49
C SER A 125 2.06 16.63 14.82
N ALA A 126 0.86 17.08 15.16
CA ALA A 126 0.58 17.76 16.42
C ALA A 126 0.83 16.84 17.64
N ALA A 127 0.41 15.57 17.56
CA ALA A 127 0.63 14.61 18.65
C ALA A 127 2.12 14.32 18.90
N GLN A 128 2.93 14.25 17.85
CA GLN A 128 4.38 14.00 17.94
C GLN A 128 5.13 15.23 18.42
N GLU A 129 4.71 16.43 18.00
CA GLU A 129 5.28 17.69 18.50
C GLU A 129 5.11 17.85 20.01
N LEU A 130 3.93 17.49 20.55
CA LEU A 130 3.68 17.47 22.01
C LEU A 130 4.59 16.51 22.79
N LYS A 131 5.09 15.45 22.13
CA LYS A 131 6.07 14.51 22.69
C LYS A 131 7.52 14.98 22.52
N GLY A 132 7.73 16.16 21.94
CA GLY A 132 9.06 16.71 21.67
C GLY A 132 9.67 16.27 20.33
N HIS A 133 8.94 15.51 19.50
CA HIS A 133 9.39 15.14 18.15
C HIS A 133 9.01 16.24 17.16
N ARG A 134 9.81 17.32 17.15
CA ARG A 134 9.62 18.45 16.23
C ARG A 134 10.24 18.16 14.87
N ILE A 135 9.51 18.47 13.82
CA ILE A 135 10.01 18.44 12.45
C ILE A 135 11.02 19.59 12.29
N GLY A 136 12.24 19.28 11.86
CA GLY A 136 13.27 20.28 11.59
C GLY A 136 12.89 21.22 10.44
N GLU A 137 13.59 22.35 10.31
CA GLU A 137 13.41 23.27 9.17
C GLU A 137 13.75 22.61 7.82
N ASP A 138 14.61 21.60 7.85
CA ASP A 138 14.94 20.72 6.71
C ASP A 138 13.86 19.66 6.43
N HIS A 139 12.77 19.67 7.22
CA HIS A 139 11.69 18.71 7.25
C HIS A 139 12.10 17.28 7.67
N PHE A 140 13.21 17.11 8.38
CA PHE A 140 13.64 15.81 8.89
C PHE A 140 13.39 15.65 10.40
N ILE A 141 13.23 14.38 10.80
CA ILE A 141 13.43 13.92 12.18
C ILE A 141 14.38 12.74 12.13
N GLY A 142 15.63 12.97 12.53
CA GLY A 142 16.70 11.98 12.38
C GLY A 142 16.89 11.61 10.91
N LYS A 143 16.73 10.33 10.56
CA LYS A 143 16.89 9.87 9.16
C LYS A 143 15.64 10.11 8.30
N TRP A 144 14.47 10.31 8.91
CA TRP A 144 13.20 10.36 8.20
C TRP A 144 12.90 11.77 7.69
N ARG A 145 12.69 11.92 6.37
CA ARG A 145 11.98 13.07 5.79
C ARG A 145 10.51 12.93 6.17
N ILE A 146 9.97 13.90 6.90
CA ILE A 146 8.57 13.90 7.30
C ILE A 146 7.76 14.59 6.21
N VAL A 147 6.74 13.89 5.70
CA VAL A 147 5.79 14.41 4.72
C VAL A 147 4.43 14.50 5.40
N VAL A 148 3.98 15.72 5.69
CA VAL A 148 2.66 15.96 6.29
C VAL A 148 1.62 16.06 5.19
N VAL A 149 0.71 15.08 5.16
CA VAL A 149 -0.36 14.95 4.18
C VAL A 149 -1.62 15.66 4.69
N ARG A 150 -2.23 16.47 3.82
CA ARG A 150 -3.51 17.16 4.06
C ARG A 150 -4.64 16.56 3.23
N ASP A 151 -5.87 16.91 3.58
CA ASP A 151 -7.09 16.52 2.86
C ASP A 151 -7.17 15.02 2.60
N LEU A 152 -7.01 14.22 3.65
CA LEU A 152 -7.04 12.77 3.52
C LEU A 152 -8.38 12.29 2.92
N PRO A 153 -8.36 11.40 1.91
CA PRO A 153 -9.54 11.08 1.12
C PRO A 153 -10.55 10.18 1.82
N PHE A 154 -10.18 9.51 2.93
CA PHE A 154 -11.05 8.59 3.64
C PHE A 154 -11.17 8.96 5.11
N ILE A 155 -12.35 8.75 5.69
CA ILE A 155 -12.57 8.89 7.15
C ILE A 155 -11.77 7.82 7.92
N ASP A 156 -11.65 6.61 7.37
CA ASP A 156 -10.85 5.53 7.95
C ASP A 156 -9.35 5.77 7.74
N GLN A 157 -8.65 6.13 8.81
CA GLN A 157 -7.21 6.34 8.81
C GLN A 157 -6.40 5.11 8.42
N ARG A 158 -6.92 3.91 8.69
CA ARG A 158 -6.25 2.67 8.25
C ARG A 158 -6.31 2.52 6.74
N LEU A 159 -7.37 3.00 6.10
CA LEU A 159 -7.51 3.01 4.64
C LEU A 159 -6.60 4.10 4.04
N ASN A 160 -6.51 5.29 4.64
CA ASN A 160 -5.53 6.30 4.23
C ASN A 160 -4.11 5.75 4.27
N GLY A 161 -3.74 4.99 5.31
CA GLY A 161 -2.43 4.36 5.42
C GLY A 161 -2.13 3.32 4.33
N LYS A 162 -3.14 2.87 3.58
CA LYS A 162 -2.95 1.99 2.41
C LYS A 162 -2.38 2.73 1.21
N ILE A 163 -2.56 4.05 1.13
CA ILE A 163 -2.03 4.89 0.05
C ILE A 163 -0.49 4.81 0.02
N PRO A 164 0.26 5.23 1.06
CA PRO A 164 1.72 5.14 1.04
C PRO A 164 2.22 3.68 1.07
N LYS A 165 1.42 2.76 1.64
CA LYS A 165 1.71 1.34 1.64
C LYS A 165 1.67 0.70 0.25
N MET A 166 0.66 1.00 -0.56
CA MET A 166 0.38 0.27 -1.80
C MET A 166 0.77 1.09 -3.03
N LEU A 167 0.57 2.40 -2.98
CA LEU A 167 0.76 3.31 -4.10
C LEU A 167 2.13 4.00 -4.09
N GLY A 168 3.16 3.34 -3.54
CA GLY A 168 4.53 3.87 -3.55
C GLY A 168 5.03 4.21 -4.97
N HIS A 169 4.58 3.47 -5.99
CA HIS A 169 4.92 3.77 -7.38
C HIS A 169 4.26 5.04 -7.93
N ARG A 170 3.11 5.46 -7.37
CA ARG A 170 2.47 6.75 -7.71
C ARG A 170 3.13 7.90 -6.95
N LEU A 171 3.53 7.66 -5.71
CA LEU A 171 4.15 8.66 -4.83
C LEU A 171 5.61 8.95 -5.21
N PHE A 172 6.35 7.94 -5.64
CA PHE A 172 7.76 8.04 -6.00
C PHE A 172 7.95 7.65 -7.47
N PRO A 173 7.56 8.50 -8.43
CA PRO A 173 7.46 8.12 -9.85
C PRO A 173 8.81 7.74 -10.50
N HIS A 174 9.94 8.13 -9.89
CA HIS A 174 11.27 7.78 -10.35
C HIS A 174 11.99 6.75 -9.49
N ALA A 175 11.33 6.21 -8.46
CA ALA A 175 11.88 5.12 -7.66
C ALA A 175 11.86 3.81 -8.45
N LYS A 176 13.00 3.12 -8.48
CA LYS A 176 13.14 1.78 -9.03
C LYS A 176 12.77 0.71 -8.00
N PHE A 177 12.99 1.01 -6.73
CA PHE A 177 12.72 0.10 -5.62
C PHE A 177 12.11 0.83 -4.44
N SER A 178 11.28 0.14 -3.67
CA SER A 178 10.85 0.65 -2.38
C SER A 178 10.65 -0.44 -1.34
N ILE A 179 10.79 -0.05 -0.07
CA ILE A 179 10.59 -0.87 1.12
C ILE A 179 9.54 -0.19 1.98
N TRP A 180 8.36 -0.80 2.10
CA TRP A 180 7.35 -0.41 3.06
C TRP A 180 7.63 -1.04 4.42
N VAL A 181 7.52 -0.26 5.49
CA VAL A 181 7.61 -0.73 6.88
C VAL A 181 6.41 -0.18 7.68
N ASP A 182 5.66 -1.07 8.32
CA ASP A 182 4.53 -0.71 9.21
C ASP A 182 5.02 0.16 10.39
N SER A 183 4.29 1.21 10.77
CA SER A 183 4.70 2.21 11.77
C SER A 183 4.96 1.62 13.16
N LYS A 184 4.30 0.50 13.48
CA LYS A 184 4.52 -0.27 14.71
C LYS A 184 5.83 -1.05 14.75
N SER A 185 6.69 -0.91 13.73
CA SER A 185 7.92 -1.67 13.54
C SER A 185 9.10 -0.74 13.30
N GLN A 186 10.23 -1.04 13.95
CA GLN A 186 11.49 -0.33 13.69
C GLN A 186 12.31 -1.10 12.65
N PHE A 187 12.67 -0.44 11.55
CA PHE A 187 13.52 -1.02 10.51
C PHE A 187 14.97 -1.13 10.97
N ARG A 188 15.56 -2.33 10.90
CA ARG A 188 16.86 -2.64 11.52
C ARG A 188 17.90 -3.31 10.62
N ARG A 189 17.72 -3.22 9.29
CA ARG A 189 18.64 -3.80 8.30
C ARG A 189 18.89 -2.82 7.17
N ASP A 190 20.10 -2.82 6.66
CA ASP A 190 20.47 -1.96 5.54
C ASP A 190 19.59 -2.20 4.30
N PRO A 191 18.95 -1.16 3.72
CA PRO A 191 17.99 -1.33 2.64
C PRO A 191 18.59 -1.95 1.38
N LEU A 192 19.85 -1.67 1.05
CA LEU A 192 20.48 -2.25 -0.14
C LEU A 192 20.74 -3.75 0.06
N GLY A 193 21.19 -4.14 1.26
CA GLY A 193 21.29 -5.56 1.63
C GLY A 193 19.94 -6.28 1.64
N VAL A 194 18.87 -5.60 2.06
CA VAL A 194 17.50 -6.15 1.99
C VAL A 194 17.05 -6.36 0.55
N LEU A 195 17.32 -5.40 -0.36
CA LEU A 195 17.03 -5.56 -1.79
C LEU A 195 17.82 -6.71 -2.40
N GLU A 196 19.10 -6.83 -2.06
CA GLU A 196 19.94 -7.92 -2.52
C GLU A 196 19.38 -9.28 -2.10
N ALA A 197 19.12 -9.45 -0.80
CA ALA A 197 18.70 -10.72 -0.23
C ALA A 197 17.30 -11.13 -0.69
N LEU A 198 16.35 -10.19 -0.79
CA LEU A 198 14.93 -10.52 -0.98
C LEU A 198 14.43 -10.36 -2.41
N LEU A 199 15.12 -9.59 -3.26
CA LEU A 199 14.75 -9.41 -4.66
C LEU A 199 15.83 -9.96 -5.60
N TRP A 200 17.08 -9.50 -5.50
CA TRP A 200 18.08 -9.79 -6.53
C TRP A 200 18.53 -11.25 -6.51
N ARG A 201 18.92 -11.79 -5.34
CA ARG A 201 19.36 -13.18 -5.20
C ARG A 201 18.25 -14.20 -5.45
N THR A 202 17.00 -13.82 -5.23
CA THR A 202 15.83 -14.69 -5.45
C THR A 202 15.16 -14.45 -6.81
N ASN A 203 15.75 -13.60 -7.66
CA ASN A 203 15.17 -13.15 -8.93
C ASN A 203 13.68 -12.76 -8.80
N SER A 204 13.34 -12.04 -7.73
CA SER A 204 11.96 -11.65 -7.39
C SER A 204 11.74 -10.17 -7.62
N VAL A 205 10.52 -9.79 -7.97
CA VAL A 205 10.12 -8.37 -8.16
C VAL A 205 9.32 -7.83 -6.98
N LEU A 206 8.81 -8.71 -6.14
CA LEU A 206 8.07 -8.39 -4.92
C LEU A 206 8.50 -9.36 -3.83
N ALA A 207 8.71 -8.89 -2.62
CA ALA A 207 8.90 -9.72 -1.44
C ALA A 207 7.98 -9.26 -0.32
N ILE A 208 7.31 -10.20 0.32
CA ILE A 208 6.35 -9.95 1.38
C ILE A 208 6.41 -11.08 2.41
N SER A 209 6.19 -10.75 3.68
CA SER A 209 6.30 -11.76 4.72
C SER A 209 5.12 -12.72 4.71
N GLN A 210 5.40 -13.98 4.97
CA GLN A 210 4.38 -15.01 5.16
C GLN A 210 3.56 -14.74 6.42
N HIS A 211 2.26 -15.02 6.37
CA HIS A 211 1.41 -14.89 7.56
C HIS A 211 1.76 -15.96 8.61
N GLY A 212 1.94 -15.55 9.86
CA GLY A 212 2.47 -16.44 10.91
C GLY A 212 1.49 -17.48 11.47
N ALA A 213 0.18 -17.31 11.27
CA ALA A 213 -0.83 -18.19 11.89
C ALA A 213 -1.66 -18.94 10.84
N ARG A 214 -2.72 -18.31 10.32
CA ARG A 214 -3.68 -18.90 9.36
C ARG A 214 -3.14 -18.98 7.95
N SER A 215 -3.72 -19.83 7.09
CA SER A 215 -3.16 -20.14 5.76
C SER A 215 -4.04 -19.80 4.56
N ASN A 216 -5.35 -19.65 4.71
CA ASN A 216 -6.26 -19.25 3.62
C ASN A 216 -7.13 -18.03 4.01
N VAL A 217 -7.76 -17.41 3.01
CA VAL A 217 -8.56 -16.18 3.15
C VAL A 217 -9.78 -16.39 4.07
N TYR A 218 -10.45 -17.54 3.97
CA TYR A 218 -11.67 -17.82 4.72
C TYR A 218 -11.40 -17.99 6.23
N GLU A 219 -10.33 -18.67 6.62
CA GLU A 219 -9.87 -18.74 8.01
C GLU A 219 -9.49 -17.35 8.55
N GLU A 220 -8.82 -16.53 7.73
CA GLU A 220 -8.47 -15.15 8.10
C GLU A 220 -9.70 -14.30 8.33
N ALA A 221 -10.71 -14.41 7.48
CA ALA A 221 -11.94 -13.65 7.61
C ALA A 221 -12.66 -13.93 8.94
N THR A 222 -12.78 -15.20 9.33
CA THR A 222 -13.32 -15.58 10.65
C THR A 222 -12.52 -14.94 11.78
N ALA A 223 -11.18 -14.92 11.67
CA ALA A 223 -10.34 -14.30 12.69
C ALA A 223 -10.42 -12.77 12.68
N VAL A 224 -10.63 -12.14 11.53
CA VAL A 224 -10.86 -10.69 11.41
C VAL A 224 -12.14 -10.31 12.14
N VAL A 225 -13.25 -11.03 11.90
CA VAL A 225 -14.52 -10.78 12.58
C VAL A 225 -14.40 -11.02 14.09
N LYS A 226 -13.86 -12.17 14.50
CA LYS A 226 -13.68 -12.52 15.93
C LYS A 226 -12.81 -11.50 16.69
N LYS A 227 -11.85 -10.87 16.01
CA LYS A 227 -10.98 -9.83 16.59
C LYS A 227 -11.55 -8.42 16.46
N HIS A 228 -12.79 -8.26 16.02
CA HIS A 228 -13.46 -6.96 15.82
C HIS A 228 -12.65 -6.03 14.94
N LYS A 229 -12.02 -6.61 13.90
CA LYS A 229 -11.13 -5.89 12.97
C LYS A 229 -11.90 -5.33 11.77
N ALA A 230 -13.02 -5.91 11.41
CA ALA A 230 -14.00 -5.40 10.44
C ALA A 230 -15.37 -5.94 10.86
N SER A 231 -16.46 -5.33 10.38
CA SER A 231 -17.79 -5.84 10.71
C SER A 231 -18.04 -7.18 10.00
N PRO A 232 -18.87 -8.08 10.58
CA PRO A 232 -19.29 -9.30 9.91
C PRO A 232 -19.86 -9.05 8.51
N GLU A 233 -20.66 -8.00 8.35
CA GLU A 233 -21.33 -7.63 7.11
C GLU A 233 -20.32 -7.19 6.03
N GLU A 234 -19.37 -6.32 6.37
CA GLU A 234 -18.32 -5.89 5.44
C GLU A 234 -17.47 -7.08 4.95
N VAL A 235 -17.17 -8.02 5.85
CA VAL A 235 -16.41 -9.23 5.53
C VAL A 235 -17.21 -10.18 4.65
N GLU A 236 -18.51 -10.36 4.93
CA GLU A 236 -19.36 -11.27 4.15
C GLU A 236 -19.56 -10.78 2.71
N VAL A 237 -19.70 -9.46 2.50
CA VAL A 237 -19.74 -8.87 1.15
C VAL A 237 -18.48 -9.22 0.36
N GLN A 238 -17.30 -9.09 0.98
CA GLN A 238 -16.03 -9.42 0.33
C GLN A 238 -15.91 -10.91 0.00
N LEU A 239 -16.23 -11.78 0.96
CA LEU A 239 -16.13 -13.22 0.76
C LEU A 239 -17.14 -13.74 -0.25
N THR A 240 -18.36 -13.20 -0.27
CA THR A 240 -19.38 -13.56 -1.26
C THR A 240 -18.89 -13.26 -2.67
N GLN A 241 -18.32 -12.07 -2.91
CA GLN A 241 -17.72 -11.77 -4.20
C GLN A 241 -16.58 -12.74 -4.54
N TYR A 242 -15.69 -13.04 -3.58
CA TYR A 242 -14.55 -13.91 -3.85
C TYR A 242 -14.97 -15.36 -4.15
N ARG A 243 -16.02 -15.86 -3.49
CA ARG A 243 -16.63 -17.15 -3.81
C ARG A 243 -17.25 -17.15 -5.21
N GLN A 244 -18.01 -16.10 -5.56
CA GLN A 244 -18.59 -15.95 -6.90
C GLN A 244 -17.51 -15.91 -7.99
N ASP A 245 -16.38 -15.27 -7.72
CA ASP A 245 -15.26 -15.20 -8.66
C ASP A 245 -14.53 -16.53 -8.79
N GLY A 246 -14.70 -17.45 -7.83
CA GLY A 246 -14.11 -18.79 -7.81
C GLY A 246 -12.84 -18.94 -6.99
N LEU A 247 -12.58 -18.05 -6.01
CA LEU A 247 -11.39 -18.13 -5.16
C LEU A 247 -11.38 -19.47 -4.38
N PRO A 248 -10.38 -20.34 -4.58
CA PRO A 248 -10.33 -21.64 -3.89
C PRO A 248 -10.08 -21.47 -2.39
N GLU A 249 -10.52 -22.46 -1.61
CA GLU A 249 -10.25 -22.53 -0.16
C GLU A 249 -8.82 -23.00 0.17
N ASP A 250 -7.99 -23.14 -0.88
CA ASP A 250 -6.63 -23.63 -0.81
C ASP A 250 -5.78 -22.82 0.18
N LYS A 251 -5.04 -23.57 1.00
CA LYS A 251 -4.09 -23.01 1.97
C LYS A 251 -2.77 -22.58 1.33
N ARG A 252 -2.55 -22.96 0.07
CA ARG A 252 -1.31 -22.72 -0.66
C ARG A 252 -1.57 -22.33 -2.10
N PHE A 253 -0.80 -21.35 -2.59
CA PHE A 253 -0.65 -21.04 -4.01
C PHE A 253 0.76 -21.39 -4.43
N ASN A 254 0.91 -22.23 -5.47
CA ASN A 254 2.20 -22.67 -6.01
C ASN A 254 3.14 -23.23 -4.92
N GLY A 255 2.62 -24.09 -4.05
CA GLY A 255 3.38 -24.71 -2.96
C GLY A 255 3.69 -23.79 -1.77
N ARG A 256 3.32 -22.50 -1.81
CA ARG A 256 3.58 -21.53 -0.75
C ARG A 256 2.30 -21.12 -0.06
N LYS A 257 2.36 -20.74 1.21
CA LYS A 257 1.19 -20.29 1.98
C LYS A 257 0.52 -19.10 1.29
N ALA A 258 -0.80 -19.17 1.10
CA ALA A 258 -1.53 -18.15 0.36
C ALA A 258 -1.59 -16.82 1.13
N LEU A 259 -1.73 -16.87 2.45
CA LEU A 259 -1.76 -15.67 3.29
C LEU A 259 -0.38 -15.08 3.56
N ASN A 260 -0.35 -13.75 3.49
CA ASN A 260 0.81 -12.92 3.79
C ASN A 260 0.50 -11.91 4.90
N GLU A 261 1.56 -11.43 5.54
CA GLU A 261 1.52 -10.32 6.47
C GLU A 261 2.30 -9.15 5.85
N ALA A 262 1.55 -8.11 5.50
CA ALA A 262 2.07 -6.97 4.77
C ALA A 262 2.72 -5.92 5.69
N SER A 263 3.40 -6.34 6.77
CA SER A 263 4.09 -5.43 7.71
C SER A 263 5.46 -4.96 7.17
N VAL A 264 6.07 -5.74 6.28
CA VAL A 264 7.20 -5.32 5.43
C VAL A 264 6.91 -5.76 4.00
N ILE A 265 7.05 -4.84 3.04
CA ILE A 265 6.94 -5.13 1.60
C ILE A 265 8.16 -4.56 0.90
N VAL A 266 8.90 -5.39 0.18
CA VAL A 266 10.04 -4.97 -0.63
C VAL A 266 9.66 -5.14 -2.09
N ARG A 267 9.83 -4.12 -2.92
CA ARG A 267 9.33 -4.16 -4.30
C ARG A 267 10.26 -3.47 -5.28
N LYS A 268 10.37 -4.07 -6.46
CA LYS A 268 10.87 -3.43 -7.68
C LYS A 268 9.68 -2.82 -8.42
N HIS A 269 9.82 -1.58 -8.87
CA HIS A 269 8.79 -0.90 -9.65
C HIS A 269 8.91 -1.28 -11.13
N THR A 270 8.00 -2.15 -11.54
CA THR A 270 7.77 -2.57 -12.94
C THR A 270 6.31 -2.32 -13.30
N PRO A 271 5.95 -2.27 -14.60
CA PRO A 271 4.56 -2.16 -15.03
C PRO A 271 3.65 -3.23 -14.40
N LEU A 272 4.06 -4.51 -14.43
CA LEU A 272 3.29 -5.61 -13.86
C LEU A 272 3.11 -5.50 -12.34
N THR A 273 4.18 -5.16 -11.60
CA THR A 273 4.06 -4.94 -10.14
C THR A 273 3.20 -3.72 -9.84
N ASN A 274 3.27 -2.65 -10.62
CA ASN A 274 2.48 -1.45 -10.40
C ASN A 274 0.99 -1.75 -10.63
N LEU A 275 0.65 -2.49 -11.70
CA LEU A 275 -0.70 -3.00 -11.93
C LEU A 275 -1.20 -3.83 -10.75
N PHE A 276 -0.39 -4.78 -10.28
CA PHE A 276 -0.73 -5.62 -9.13
C PHE A 276 -1.02 -4.79 -7.88
N MET A 277 -0.18 -3.79 -7.57
CA MET A 277 -0.38 -2.92 -6.42
C MET A 277 -1.63 -2.05 -6.55
N CYS A 278 -1.98 -1.59 -7.76
CA CYS A 278 -3.23 -0.88 -8.03
C CYS A 278 -4.46 -1.77 -7.82
N LEU A 279 -4.44 -2.98 -8.38
CA LEU A 279 -5.53 -3.96 -8.18
C LEU A 279 -5.72 -4.27 -6.69
N TRP A 280 -4.63 -4.47 -5.96
CA TRP A 280 -4.68 -4.72 -4.52
C TRP A 280 -5.26 -3.54 -3.74
N PHE A 281 -4.83 -2.31 -4.07
CA PHE A 281 -5.39 -1.10 -3.46
C PHE A 281 -6.89 -0.97 -3.75
N ASN A 282 -7.34 -1.23 -4.98
CA ASN A 282 -8.75 -1.15 -5.35
C ASN A 282 -9.63 -2.14 -4.60
N GLU A 283 -9.15 -3.38 -4.39
CA GLU A 283 -9.87 -4.37 -3.58
C GLU A 283 -9.99 -3.94 -2.12
N VAL A 284 -8.93 -3.33 -1.57
CA VAL A 284 -8.92 -2.78 -0.21
C VAL A 284 -9.87 -1.59 -0.06
N VAL A 285 -9.92 -0.71 -1.06
CA VAL A 285 -10.87 0.41 -1.10
C VAL A 285 -12.30 -0.11 -1.19
N ARG A 286 -12.57 -1.05 -2.11
CA ARG A 286 -13.93 -1.55 -2.36
C ARG A 286 -14.52 -2.29 -1.17
N PHE A 287 -13.73 -3.15 -0.53
CA PHE A 287 -14.24 -4.11 0.45
C PHE A 287 -13.81 -3.73 1.86
N THR A 288 -12.76 -4.35 2.40
CA THR A 288 -12.28 -4.10 3.77
C THR A 288 -10.84 -3.58 3.73
N SER A 289 -10.47 -2.74 4.72
CA SER A 289 -9.08 -2.29 4.89
C SER A 289 -8.13 -3.42 5.35
N ARG A 290 -8.61 -4.67 5.40
CA ARG A 290 -7.88 -5.88 5.77
C ARG A 290 -7.21 -6.49 4.54
N ASP A 291 -6.05 -5.92 4.25
CA ASP A 291 -5.17 -6.30 3.14
C ASP A 291 -4.80 -7.79 3.06
N GLN A 292 -4.90 -8.52 4.18
CA GLN A 292 -4.71 -9.98 4.25
C GLN A 292 -5.80 -10.77 3.51
N LEU A 293 -7.00 -10.22 3.37
CA LEU A 293 -8.10 -10.85 2.62
C LEU A 293 -7.95 -10.62 1.12
N SER A 294 -7.55 -9.41 0.71
CA SER A 294 -7.45 -9.02 -0.70
C SER A 294 -6.14 -9.41 -1.37
N PHE A 295 -5.01 -9.46 -0.66
CA PHE A 295 -3.73 -9.83 -1.29
C PHE A 295 -3.76 -11.20 -1.97
N PRO A 296 -4.18 -12.29 -1.28
CA PRO A 296 -4.19 -13.62 -1.88
C PRO A 296 -5.18 -13.68 -3.04
N TYR A 297 -6.32 -12.98 -2.92
CA TYR A 297 -7.29 -12.89 -3.99
C TYR A 297 -6.70 -12.25 -5.26
N VAL A 298 -6.04 -11.09 -5.15
CA VAL A 298 -5.44 -10.42 -6.32
C VAL A 298 -4.32 -11.26 -6.92
N LEU A 299 -3.50 -11.91 -6.09
CA LEU A 299 -2.46 -12.82 -6.56
C LEU A 299 -3.04 -13.98 -7.37
N TRP A 300 -4.09 -14.62 -6.83
CA TRP A 300 -4.79 -15.71 -7.49
C TRP A 300 -5.53 -15.27 -8.76
N ARG A 301 -6.16 -14.10 -8.75
CA ARG A 301 -6.97 -13.60 -9.88
C ARG A 301 -6.08 -13.14 -11.04
N LEU A 302 -4.99 -12.42 -10.74
CA LEU A 302 -4.09 -11.89 -11.76
C LEU A 302 -3.22 -12.98 -12.40
N LYS A 303 -2.78 -14.02 -11.65
CA LYS A 303 -1.99 -15.19 -12.12
C LYS A 303 -0.63 -14.90 -12.79
N LEU A 304 -0.29 -13.65 -13.06
CA LEU A 304 0.91 -13.26 -13.80
C LEU A 304 2.11 -12.96 -12.91
N LEU A 305 1.89 -12.53 -11.67
CA LEU A 305 2.98 -12.18 -10.77
C LEU A 305 3.51 -13.44 -10.07
N LYS A 306 4.41 -14.17 -10.74
CA LYS A 306 4.99 -15.44 -10.25
C LYS A 306 6.27 -15.23 -9.42
N ASP A 307 7.03 -14.19 -9.70
CA ASP A 307 8.33 -13.91 -9.09
C ASP A 307 8.20 -13.14 -7.77
N ILE A 308 7.40 -13.68 -6.85
CA ILE A 308 7.20 -13.13 -5.52
C ILE A 308 8.05 -13.93 -4.54
N ASN A 309 8.82 -13.29 -3.67
CA ASN A 309 9.47 -13.92 -2.54
C ASN A 309 8.57 -13.82 -1.30
N VAL A 310 7.94 -14.93 -0.93
CA VAL A 310 7.15 -15.04 0.30
C VAL A 310 8.08 -15.52 1.42
N PHE A 311 8.75 -14.57 2.09
CA PHE A 311 9.77 -14.89 3.09
C PHE A 311 9.17 -15.26 4.45
N PRO A 312 9.81 -16.15 5.22
CA PRO A 312 9.26 -16.65 6.48
C PRO A 312 9.24 -15.58 7.59
N VAL A 313 8.47 -15.85 8.65
CA VAL A 313 8.32 -14.95 9.80
C VAL A 313 9.66 -14.64 10.49
N CYS A 314 10.61 -15.57 10.51
CA CYS A 314 11.94 -15.32 11.07
C CYS A 314 12.69 -14.21 10.33
N VAL A 315 12.69 -14.24 8.98
CA VAL A 315 13.28 -13.18 8.16
C VAL A 315 12.60 -11.85 8.46
N ARG A 316 11.27 -11.81 8.60
CA ARG A 316 10.59 -10.58 9.03
C ARG A 316 11.12 -10.06 10.37
N LYS A 317 11.26 -10.93 11.38
CA LYS A 317 11.80 -10.56 12.69
C LYS A 317 13.26 -10.08 12.62
N ASP A 318 14.02 -10.54 11.63
CA ASP A 318 15.37 -10.03 11.38
C ASP A 318 15.38 -8.64 10.75
N LEU A 319 14.39 -8.33 9.90
CA LEU A 319 14.25 -7.03 9.23
C LEU A 319 13.76 -5.92 10.17
N VAL A 320 12.91 -6.26 11.13
CA VAL A 320 12.27 -5.27 12.01
C VAL A 320 12.19 -5.70 13.47
N ASN A 321 12.37 -4.74 14.39
CA ASN A 321 11.92 -4.91 15.77
C ASN A 321 10.41 -4.62 15.84
N SER A 322 9.66 -5.50 16.51
CA SER A 322 8.22 -5.32 16.69
C SER A 322 7.96 -4.51 17.96
N MET A 323 7.56 -3.25 17.81
CA MET A 323 7.32 -2.33 18.93
C MET A 323 5.87 -2.38 19.41
N GLY A 324 4.94 -2.64 18.48
CA GLY A 324 3.50 -2.63 18.75
C GLY A 324 2.88 -1.25 18.56
N HIS A 325 1.56 -1.18 18.65
CA HIS A 325 0.84 0.09 18.60
C HIS A 325 0.84 0.74 19.97
N ILE A 326 1.12 2.04 20.03
CA ILE A 326 1.09 2.78 21.30
C ILE A 326 -0.36 3.08 21.67
N SER A 327 -1.16 3.49 20.69
CA SER A 327 -2.59 3.74 20.86
C SER A 327 -3.37 3.47 19.57
N LYS A 328 -4.70 3.40 19.67
CA LYS A 328 -5.53 3.27 18.47
C LYS A 328 -5.53 4.61 17.73
N ALA A 329 -5.33 4.57 16.41
CA ALA A 329 -5.48 5.74 15.55
C ALA A 329 -6.86 6.39 15.76
N LYS A 330 -6.86 7.72 15.92
CA LYS A 330 -8.08 8.50 16.06
C LYS A 330 -8.76 8.66 14.69
N PRO A 331 -10.08 8.42 14.57
CA PRO A 331 -10.79 8.70 13.33
C PRO A 331 -10.76 10.20 13.02
N LEU A 332 -10.90 10.56 11.75
CA LEU A 332 -11.18 11.94 11.37
C LEU A 332 -12.58 12.28 11.88
N ILE A 333 -12.69 13.26 12.77
CA ILE A 333 -13.96 13.82 13.21
C ILE A 333 -14.27 14.96 12.24
N ASN A 334 -15.44 14.93 11.59
CA ASN A 334 -15.91 16.02 10.74
C ASN A 334 -16.34 17.22 11.58
#